data_AF-A0A821X9P7-F1
#
_entry.id   AF-A0A821X9P7-F1
#
_cell.length_a   1.000
_cell.length_b   1.000
_cell.length_c   1.000
_cell.angle_alpha   90.00
_cell.angle_beta   90.00
_cell.angle_gamma   90.00
#
_symmetry.space_group_name_H-M   'P 1'
#
loop_
_entity.id
_entity.type
_entity.pdbx_description
1 polymer ?
#
loop_
_entity_poly.entity_id
_entity_poly.type
_entity_poly.pdbx_seq_one_letter_code
_entity_poly.pdbx_strand_id
1 'polypeptide(L)'
;FLIDTSSGQVIAMDFGSAFNAATVHLPVPALIPIRLTRQLIQLMPPIGTNGLFRATMIHTMNSLRENSDLLLSTMDVFIKEPLMEWMVNVSIVLSYYHFLL
;
A
#
# COMPACT_ATOMS: atom_id res chain seq x y z
N PHE A 1 -3.27 4.99 -8.72
CA PHE A 1 -4.32 5.87 -8.15
C PHE A 1 -5.16 6.39 -9.29
N LEU A 2 -6.48 6.35 -9.14
CA LEU A 2 -7.41 7.14 -9.96
C LEU A 2 -7.94 8.32 -9.15
N ILE A 3 -8.34 9.38 -9.84
CA ILE A 3 -8.95 10.55 -9.23
C ILE A 3 -10.34 10.72 -9.84
N ASP A 4 -11.37 10.74 -8.99
CA ASP A 4 -12.70 11.16 -9.41
C ASP A 4 -12.68 12.68 -9.64
N THR A 5 -12.92 13.10 -10.88
CA THR A 5 -12.88 14.51 -11.28
C THR A 5 -14.05 15.33 -10.75
N SER A 6 -15.15 14.69 -10.34
CA SER A 6 -16.32 15.36 -9.79
C SER A 6 -16.16 15.69 -8.30
N SER A 7 -15.58 14.76 -7.53
CA SER A 7 -15.43 14.87 -6.07
C SER A 7 -14.01 15.18 -5.61
N GLY A 8 -13.00 14.98 -6.48
CA GLY A 8 -11.58 15.07 -6.13
C GLY A 8 -11.05 13.88 -5.31
N GLN A 9 -11.86 12.83 -5.11
CA GLN A 9 -11.44 11.68 -4.31
C GLN A 9 -10.37 10.84 -5.03
N VAL A 10 -9.39 10.39 -4.25
CA VAL A 10 -8.30 9.53 -4.73
C VAL A 10 -8.62 8.08 -4.37
N ILE A 11 -8.65 7.22 -5.37
CA ILE A 11 -8.90 5.79 -5.24
C ILE A 11 -7.60 5.03 -5.50
N ALA A 12 -7.15 4.25 -4.50
CA ALA A 12 -6.05 3.31 -4.69
C ALA A 12 -6.50 2.12 -5.55
N MET A 13 -5.66 1.73 -6.48
CA MET A 13 -5.84 0.54 -7.31
C MET A 13 -4.59 -0.32 -7.23
N ASP A 14 -4.68 -1.53 -7.77
CA ASP A 14 -3.56 -2.45 -7.98
C ASP A 14 -2.88 -2.87 -6.67
N PHE A 15 -3.59 -3.65 -5.86
CA PHE A 15 -3.11 -4.21 -4.58
C PHE A 15 -2.24 -5.47 -4.76
N GLY A 16 -1.54 -5.60 -5.89
CA GLY A 16 -0.78 -6.81 -6.24
C GLY A 16 0.46 -7.07 -5.38
N SER A 17 0.83 -6.14 -4.49
CA SER A 17 1.89 -6.32 -3.50
C SER A 17 1.38 -5.94 -2.12
N ALA A 18 1.26 -6.92 -1.24
CA ALA A 18 0.79 -6.77 0.14
C ALA A 18 1.90 -7.11 1.14
N PHE A 19 1.69 -6.81 2.42
CA PHE A 19 2.54 -7.26 3.54
C PHE A 19 4.05 -7.04 3.32
N ASN A 20 4.44 -5.83 2.88
CA ASN A 20 5.83 -5.45 2.62
C ASN A 20 6.53 -6.19 1.45
N ALA A 21 5.79 -6.95 0.64
CA ALA A 21 6.33 -7.68 -0.52
C ALA A 21 7.07 -6.76 -1.52
N ALA A 22 6.57 -5.54 -1.72
CA ALA A 22 7.21 -4.57 -2.62
C ALA A 22 8.61 -4.12 -2.14
N THR A 23 8.87 -4.18 -0.84
CA THR A 23 10.18 -3.84 -0.27
C THR A 23 11.12 -5.04 -0.30
N VAL A 24 10.59 -6.24 -0.09
CA VAL A 24 11.39 -7.46 0.08
C VAL A 24 11.71 -8.15 -1.25
N HIS A 25 10.76 -8.14 -2.20
CA HIS A 25 10.84 -8.99 -3.40
C HIS A 25 11.08 -8.22 -4.71
N LEU A 26 10.90 -6.90 -4.75
CA LEU A 26 11.21 -6.13 -5.95
C LEU A 26 12.74 -5.95 -6.08
N PRO A 27 13.30 -6.00 -7.30
CA PRO A 27 14.72 -5.71 -7.54
C PRO A 27 15.12 -4.31 -7.06
N VAL A 28 14.19 -3.35 -7.14
CA VAL A 28 14.33 -2.01 -6.58
C VAL A 28 13.26 -1.83 -5.49
N PRO A 29 13.64 -1.82 -4.21
CA PRO A 29 12.69 -1.76 -3.09
C PRO A 29 11.88 -0.47 -3.02
N ALA A 30 10.60 -0.60 -2.67
CA ALA A 30 9.74 0.54 -2.33
C ALA A 30 9.89 0.92 -0.85
N LEU A 31 10.71 1.94 -0.55
CA LEU A 31 11.07 2.28 0.84
C LEU A 31 10.08 3.22 1.57
N ILE A 32 9.06 3.73 0.88
CA ILE A 32 8.10 4.68 1.45
C ILE A 32 6.75 4.00 1.75
N PRO A 33 6.10 4.33 2.88
CA PRO A 33 4.83 3.71 3.24
C PRO A 33 3.64 4.28 2.44
N ILE A 34 3.68 5.57 2.11
CA ILE A 34 2.65 6.26 1.32
C ILE A 34 3.36 7.22 0.36
N ARG A 35 2.85 7.30 -0.87
CA ARG A 35 3.35 8.23 -1.89
C ARG A 35 2.90 9.66 -1.57
N LEU A 36 3.81 10.47 -1.03
CA LEU A 36 3.63 11.90 -0.82
C LEU A 36 4.67 12.68 -1.63
N THR A 37 4.37 12.97 -2.90
CA THR A 37 5.30 13.65 -3.81
C THR A 37 5.18 15.17 -3.74
N ARG A 38 6.14 15.86 -4.36
CA ARG A 38 6.12 17.32 -4.51
C ARG A 38 4.80 17.86 -5.08
N GLN A 39 4.20 17.17 -6.06
CA GLN A 39 2.94 17.58 -6.68
C GLN A 39 1.80 17.61 -5.66
N LEU A 40 1.72 16.62 -4.77
CA LEU A 40 0.70 16.59 -3.72
C LEU A 40 0.98 17.64 -2.64
N ILE A 41 2.24 17.80 -2.24
CA ILE A 41 2.63 18.80 -1.22
C ILE A 41 2.33 20.22 -1.70
N GLN A 42 2.52 20.51 -2.98
CA GLN A 42 2.26 21.82 -3.57
C GLN A 42 0.78 22.23 -3.59
N LEU A 43 -0.16 21.31 -3.32
CA LEU A 43 -1.58 21.62 -3.18
C LEU A 43 -1.98 22.08 -1.76
N MET A 44 -1.09 21.92 -0.78
CA MET A 44 -1.37 22.17 0.63
C MET A 44 -0.95 23.56 1.19
N PRO A 45 -0.24 24.47 0.49
CA PRO A 45 0.02 25.82 0.99
C PRO A 45 -1.25 26.63 1.27
N PRO A 46 -1.21 27.60 2.21
CA PRO A 46 -0.02 28.01 2.98
C PRO A 46 0.29 27.11 4.19
N ILE A 47 -0.66 26.27 4.61
CA ILE A 47 -0.58 25.47 5.84
C ILE A 47 0.42 24.30 5.71
N GLY A 48 0.55 23.77 4.49
CA GLY A 48 1.40 22.61 4.20
C GLY A 48 0.86 21.30 4.78
N THR A 49 1.72 20.30 4.89
CA THR A 49 1.34 18.94 5.33
C THR A 49 0.96 18.85 6.81
N ASN A 50 1.36 19.82 7.63
CA ASN A 50 1.09 19.84 9.07
C ASN A 50 -0.35 20.21 9.43
N GLY A 51 -1.16 20.65 8.47
CA GLY A 51 -2.57 20.95 8.65
C GLY A 51 -3.44 19.69 8.58
N LEU A 52 -4.46 19.77 7.70
CA LEU A 52 -5.47 18.72 7.55
C LEU A 52 -4.84 17.35 7.28
N PHE A 53 -3.85 17.27 6.40
CA PHE A 53 -3.20 15.99 6.07
C PHE A 53 -2.65 15.28 7.31
N ARG A 54 -1.80 15.94 8.11
CA ARG A 54 -1.25 15.35 9.33
C ARG A 54 -2.33 15.02 10.37
N ALA A 55 -3.29 15.92 10.57
CA ALA A 55 -4.38 15.71 11.53
C ALA A 55 -5.21 14.46 11.18
N THR A 56 -5.60 14.32 9.91
CA THR A 56 -6.33 13.14 9.40
C THR A 56 -5.51 11.86 9.55
N MET A 57 -4.21 11.90 9.24
CA MET A 57 -3.32 10.74 9.40
C MET A 57 -3.21 10.28 10.85
N ILE A 58 -3.08 11.21 11.80
CA ILE A 58 -3.02 10.89 13.23
C ILE A 58 -4.34 10.27 13.69
N HIS A 59 -5.47 10.89 13.36
CA HIS A 59 -6.78 10.39 13.76
C HIS A 59 -7.06 9.00 13.19
N THR A 60 -6.72 8.78 11.92
CA THR A 60 -6.85 7.47 11.26
C THR A 60 -5.99 6.42 11.95
N MET A 61 -4.71 6.72 12.21
CA MET A 61 -3.79 5.79 12.88
C MET A 61 -4.22 5.45 14.31
N ASN A 62 -4.75 6.43 15.05
CA ASN A 62 -5.27 6.19 16.40
C ASN A 62 -6.51 5.27 16.34
N SER A 63 -7.46 5.56 15.45
CA SER A 63 -8.67 4.75 15.29
C SER A 63 -8.37 3.29 14.91
N LEU A 64 -7.40 3.08 14.00
CA LEU A 64 -6.95 1.75 13.61
C LEU A 64 -6.27 0.99 14.76
N ARG A 65 -5.56 1.69 15.65
CA ARG A 65 -4.89 1.09 16.82
C ARG A 65 -5.86 0.77 17.95
N GLU A 66 -6.84 1.63 18.19
CA GLU A 66 -7.86 1.42 19.22
C GLU A 66 -8.71 0.17 18.97
N ASN A 67 -8.91 -0.20 17.69
CA ASN A 67 -9.67 -1.38 17.28
C ASN A 67 -8.79 -2.40 16.55
N SER A 68 -7.51 -2.54 16.97
CA SER A 68 -6.54 -3.37 16.27
C SER A 68 -6.90 -4.85 16.25
N ASP A 69 -7.61 -5.36 17.26
CA ASP A 69 -7.84 -6.80 17.42
C ASP A 69 -8.64 -7.39 16.26
N LEU A 70 -9.71 -6.70 15.85
CA LEU A 70 -10.52 -7.10 14.70
C LEU A 70 -9.70 -7.05 13.40
N LEU A 71 -8.92 -5.98 13.23
CA LEU A 71 -8.09 -5.79 12.05
C LEU A 71 -7.02 -6.89 11.96
N LEU A 72 -6.29 -7.14 13.05
CA LEU A 72 -5.24 -8.15 13.12
C LEU A 72 -5.80 -9.56 12.94
N SER A 73 -6.94 -9.87 13.56
CA SER A 73 -7.61 -11.17 13.37
C SER A 73 -8.01 -11.39 11.91
N THR A 74 -8.50 -10.34 11.25
CA THR A 74 -8.84 -10.40 9.81
C THR A 74 -7.57 -10.59 8.96
N MET A 75 -6.51 -9.83 9.22
CA MET A 75 -5.23 -9.95 8.50
C MET A 75 -4.59 -11.33 8.67
N ASP A 76 -4.70 -11.94 9.86
CA ASP A 76 -4.18 -13.28 10.14
C ASP A 76 -4.85 -14.35 9.26
N VAL A 77 -6.16 -14.25 9.06
CA VAL A 77 -6.89 -15.10 8.11
C VAL A 77 -6.39 -14.89 6.68
N PHE A 78 -6.22 -13.64 6.24
CA PHE A 78 -5.73 -13.33 4.88
C PHE A 78 -4.31 -13.86 4.62
N ILE A 79 -3.41 -13.80 5.59
CA ILE A 79 -2.02 -14.27 5.42
C ILE A 79 -1.97 -15.80 5.33
N LYS A 80 -2.84 -16.49 6.08
CA LYS A 80 -2.92 -17.96 6.12
C LYS A 80 -3.71 -18.56 4.95
N GLU A 81 -4.31 -17.73 4.11
CA GLU A 81 -5.06 -18.19 2.95
C GLU A 81 -4.10 -18.85 1.93
N PRO A 82 -4.28 -20.14 1.59
CA PRO A 82 -3.39 -20.87 0.67
C PRO A 82 -3.36 -20.27 -0.74
N LEU A 83 -4.37 -19.49 -1.12
CA LEU A 83 -4.39 -18.69 -2.34
C LEU A 83 -3.42 -17.48 -2.31
N MET A 84 -2.61 -17.29 -1.28
CA MET A 84 -1.51 -16.32 -1.30
C MET A 84 -0.16 -16.99 -1.58
N GLU A 85 0.01 -18.28 -1.27
CA GLU A 85 1.26 -19.04 -1.46
C GLU A 85 1.58 -19.32 -2.94
N TRP A 86 0.56 -19.48 -3.80
CA TRP A 86 0.75 -19.78 -5.22
C TRP A 86 1.29 -18.60 -6.06
N MET A 87 0.98 -17.35 -5.67
CA MET A 87 1.43 -16.16 -6.42
C MET A 87 2.94 -15.91 -6.31
N VAL A 88 3.55 -16.33 -5.20
CA VAL A 88 5.02 -16.25 -4.99
C VAL A 88 5.76 -17.27 -5.85
N ASN A 89 5.20 -18.46 -6.05
CA ASN A 89 5.84 -19.54 -6.80
C ASN A 89 5.75 -19.39 -8.32
N VAL A 90 4.66 -18.85 -8.86
CA VAL A 90 4.50 -18.71 -10.32
C VAL A 90 5.51 -17.72 -10.91
N SER A 91 5.88 -16.66 -10.18
CA SER A 91 6.88 -15.67 -10.62
C SER A 91 8.30 -16.26 -10.71
N ILE A 92 8.66 -17.16 -9.79
CA ILE A 92 9.96 -17.84 -9.79
C ILE A 92 10.04 -18.83 -10.96
N VAL A 93 8.97 -19.60 -11.17
CA VAL A 93 8.90 -20.58 -12.26
C VAL A 93 8.97 -19.91 -13.63
N LEU A 94 8.24 -18.81 -13.84
CA LEU A 94 8.28 -18.05 -15.11
C LEU A 94 9.63 -17.38 -15.38
N SER A 95 10.35 -16.92 -14.33
CA SER A 95 11.71 -16.36 -14.47
C SER A 95 12.73 -17.42 -14.91
N TYR A 96 12.61 -18.66 -14.40
CA TYR A 96 13.46 -19.78 -14.83
C TYR A 96 13.22 -20.17 -16.30
N TYR A 97 11.96 -20.14 -16.78
CA TYR A 97 11.65 -20.46 -18.17
C TYR A 97 12.10 -19.37 -19.17
N HIS A 98 12.21 -18.10 -18.75
CA HIS A 98 12.69 -17.02 -19.61
C HIS A 98 14.24 -16.99 -19.74
N PHE A 99 14.97 -17.63 -18.81
CA PHE A 99 16.44 -17.73 -18.86
C PHE A 99 16.94 -18.99 -19.60
N LEU A 100 16.06 -19.94 -19.89
CA LEU A 100 16.34 -21.21 -20.57
C LEU A 100 15.92 -21.24 -22.06
N LEU A 101 15.43 -20.12 -22.59
CA LEU A 101 15.18 -19.87 -24.02
C LEU A 101 16.01 -18.67 -24.48
#